data_AF-A0A3D0RCM0-F1
#
_entry.id   AF-A0A3D0RCM0-F1
#
_cell.length_a   1.000
_cell.length_b   1.000
_cell.length_c   1.000
_cell.angle_alpha   90.00
_cell.angle_beta   90.00
_cell.angle_gamma   90.00
#
_symmetry.space_group_name_H-M   'P 1'
#
loop_
_entity.id
_entity.type
_entity.pdbx_description
1 polymer ?
#
loop_
_entity_poly.entity_id
_entity_poly.type
_entity_poly.pdbx_seq_one_letter_code
_entity_poly.pdbx_strand_id
1 'polypeptide(L)'
;QMFPELFASHRIQGVGDYPKQLFKSLAESAHTFIDNPNIAVLTPGIFNSAYYEHSFLADEMGVDLLQGSDLEVRDGRVIIRTTAGTAPVDVIYRRVDDEFLDPLSFNPDSVLGTPGLFDAYRSGAVMLANAPGAGIADDKAIYAYMPEIIEFYMGEKPLLENIPTWRCSEPDNLAYVLEHLADLVVKEVHGSGGYGMLVGPAASKRELAAFSRKLQANPSNYVAQPTLALSTVPVLTKAGLASRHVDLRPFVLVSPNGIRVTPGGLTRVALKKGSLVVNSSQGGGTKDTWVLEA
;
A
#
# COMPACT_ATOMS: atom_id res chain seq x y z
N GLN A 1 -28.56 -0.98 3.47
CA GLN A 1 -28.15 -0.44 2.15
C GLN A 1 -29.03 0.77 1.84
N MET A 2 -28.48 1.84 1.26
CA MET A 2 -29.24 3.08 0.99
C MET A 2 -30.07 3.04 -0.31
N PHE A 3 -29.72 2.19 -1.29
CA PHE A 3 -30.36 2.11 -2.62
C PHE A 3 -30.49 0.67 -3.15
N PRO A 4 -31.25 -0.23 -2.48
CA PRO A 4 -31.34 -1.65 -2.87
C PRO A 4 -31.84 -1.87 -4.31
N GLU A 5 -32.67 -0.98 -4.83
CA GLU A 5 -33.18 -1.02 -6.21
C GLU A 5 -32.08 -0.90 -7.28
N LEU A 6 -30.98 -0.20 -6.99
CA LEU A 6 -29.84 -0.11 -7.90
C LEU A 6 -29.09 -1.45 -7.98
N PHE A 7 -28.97 -2.15 -6.85
CA PHE A 7 -28.37 -3.49 -6.78
C PHE A 7 -29.28 -4.57 -7.38
N ALA A 8 -30.60 -4.38 -7.35
CA ALA A 8 -31.53 -5.28 -8.03
C ALA A 8 -31.51 -5.11 -9.57
N SER A 9 -31.21 -3.91 -10.06
CA SER A 9 -31.19 -3.59 -11.49
C SER A 9 -29.83 -3.81 -12.17
N HIS A 10 -28.75 -3.97 -11.40
CA HIS A 10 -27.39 -4.20 -11.91
C HIS A 10 -26.80 -5.46 -11.27
N ARG A 11 -26.20 -6.35 -12.07
CA ARG A 11 -25.50 -7.53 -11.55
C ARG A 11 -24.11 -7.14 -11.04
N ILE A 12 -24.05 -6.62 -9.82
CA ILE A 12 -22.82 -6.16 -9.16
C ILE A 12 -22.20 -7.32 -8.39
N GLN A 13 -20.90 -7.57 -8.59
CA GLN A 13 -20.16 -8.59 -7.86
C GLN A 13 -19.99 -8.23 -6.38
N GLY A 14 -20.07 -9.23 -5.51
CA GLY A 14 -19.89 -9.05 -4.07
C GLY A 14 -18.41 -8.89 -3.68
N VAL A 15 -18.15 -7.98 -2.74
CA VAL A 15 -16.79 -7.75 -2.18
C VAL A 15 -16.64 -8.28 -0.74
N GLY A 16 -17.72 -8.77 -0.13
CA GLY A 16 -17.77 -9.14 1.29
C GLY A 16 -16.88 -10.33 1.67
N ASP A 17 -16.43 -11.15 0.72
CA ASP A 17 -15.58 -12.30 1.01
C ASP A 17 -14.08 -11.95 1.14
N TYR A 18 -13.70 -10.66 1.03
CA TYR A 18 -12.29 -10.25 1.15
C TYR A 18 -11.58 -10.76 2.42
N PRO A 19 -12.13 -10.60 3.63
CA PRO A 19 -11.46 -11.08 4.84
C PRO A 19 -11.24 -12.61 4.82
N LYS A 20 -12.23 -13.38 4.35
CA LYS A 20 -12.08 -14.84 4.20
C LYS A 20 -11.00 -15.21 3.19
N GLN A 21 -10.91 -14.49 2.08
CA GLN A 21 -9.86 -14.72 1.09
C GLN A 21 -8.48 -14.34 1.62
N LEU A 22 -8.38 -13.27 2.42
CA LEU A 22 -7.15 -12.88 3.10
C LEU A 22 -6.70 -13.97 4.08
N PHE A 23 -7.59 -14.42 4.97
CA PHE A 23 -7.32 -15.54 5.88
C PHE A 23 -6.83 -16.77 5.12
N LYS A 24 -7.54 -17.14 4.05
CA LYS A 24 -7.16 -18.27 3.20
C LYS A 24 -5.78 -18.09 2.58
N SER A 25 -5.46 -16.92 2.04
CA SER A 25 -4.14 -16.64 1.46
C SER A 25 -3.01 -16.69 2.51
N LEU A 26 -3.27 -16.23 3.73
CA LEU A 26 -2.33 -16.32 4.85
C LEU A 26 -2.11 -17.78 5.26
N ALA A 27 -3.18 -18.56 5.43
CA ALA A 27 -3.11 -19.98 5.75
C ALA A 27 -2.34 -20.78 4.67
N GLU A 28 -2.66 -20.52 3.40
CA GLU A 28 -2.00 -21.16 2.25
C GLU A 28 -0.49 -20.90 2.20
N SER A 29 -0.06 -19.75 2.68
CA SER A 29 1.35 -19.37 2.71
C SER A 29 2.14 -20.07 3.83
N ALA A 30 1.44 -20.59 4.84
CA ALA A 30 2.03 -21.33 5.95
C ALA A 30 1.93 -22.87 5.79
N HIS A 31 1.17 -23.37 4.80
CA HIS A 31 1.00 -24.81 4.54
C HIS A 31 2.29 -25.57 4.25
N THR A 32 3.39 -24.89 3.95
CA THR A 32 4.70 -25.54 3.80
C THR A 32 5.25 -26.08 5.12
N PHE A 33 4.73 -25.66 6.27
CA PHE A 33 5.16 -26.11 7.58
C PHE A 33 4.01 -26.42 8.58
N ILE A 34 2.75 -26.03 8.31
CA ILE A 34 1.61 -26.35 9.19
C ILE A 34 0.24 -26.40 8.46
N ASP A 35 -0.58 -27.41 8.76
CA ASP A 35 -1.89 -27.59 8.11
C ASP A 35 -2.97 -26.63 8.62
N ASN A 36 -2.98 -26.31 9.91
CA ASN A 36 -3.94 -25.40 10.54
C ASN A 36 -3.18 -24.33 11.35
N PRO A 37 -2.60 -23.32 10.67
CA PRO A 37 -1.83 -22.28 11.36
C PRO A 37 -2.71 -21.46 12.30
N ASN A 38 -2.19 -21.16 13.48
CA ASN A 38 -2.73 -20.07 14.29
C ASN A 38 -2.29 -18.73 13.66
N ILE A 39 -3.27 -18.00 13.13
CA ILE A 39 -3.08 -16.71 12.47
C ILE A 39 -3.50 -15.60 13.42
N ALA A 40 -2.74 -14.52 13.49
CA ALA A 40 -3.09 -13.33 14.25
C ALA A 40 -2.79 -12.03 13.49
N VAL A 41 -3.45 -10.94 13.86
CA VAL A 41 -3.15 -9.58 13.37
C VAL A 41 -2.33 -8.84 14.42
N LEU A 42 -1.11 -8.41 14.08
CA LEU A 42 -0.29 -7.56 14.95
C LEU A 42 -0.59 -6.08 14.68
N THR A 43 -1.02 -5.34 15.70
CA THR A 43 -1.40 -3.92 15.60
C THR A 43 -0.52 -3.04 16.51
N PRO A 44 -0.21 -1.79 16.10
CA PRO A 44 0.46 -0.82 16.95
C PRO A 44 -0.45 -0.21 18.04
N GLY A 45 -1.72 -0.63 18.11
CA GLY A 45 -2.67 -0.22 19.14
C GLY A 45 -3.56 0.97 18.77
N ILE A 46 -4.40 1.38 19.73
CA ILE A 46 -5.54 2.30 19.55
C ILE A 46 -5.17 3.70 19.06
N PHE A 47 -3.93 4.12 19.24
CA PHE A 47 -3.45 5.45 18.85
C PHE A 47 -3.05 5.53 17.37
N ASN A 48 -3.10 4.41 16.64
CA ASN A 48 -2.88 4.40 15.20
C ASN A 48 -4.18 4.73 14.45
N SER A 49 -4.09 5.59 13.45
CA SER A 49 -5.24 6.05 12.66
C SER A 49 -5.98 4.94 11.90
N ALA A 50 -5.31 3.83 11.61
CA ALA A 50 -5.88 2.65 10.95
C ALA A 50 -6.33 1.55 11.93
N TYR A 51 -6.27 1.78 13.25
CA TYR A 51 -6.59 0.75 14.25
C TYR A 51 -7.98 0.11 14.04
N TYR A 52 -8.99 0.91 13.68
CA TYR A 52 -10.33 0.39 13.38
C TYR A 52 -10.30 -0.65 12.26
N GLU A 53 -9.53 -0.41 11.19
CA GLU A 53 -9.39 -1.36 10.08
C GLU A 53 -8.70 -2.64 10.56
N HIS A 54 -7.72 -2.53 11.46
CA HIS A 54 -7.01 -3.70 12.00
C HIS A 54 -7.97 -4.57 12.81
N SER A 55 -8.75 -3.96 13.71
CA SER A 55 -9.75 -4.68 14.51
C SER A 55 -10.86 -5.26 13.67
N PHE A 56 -11.36 -4.52 12.67
CA PHE A 56 -12.39 -4.98 11.76
C PHE A 56 -11.93 -6.21 10.95
N LEU A 57 -10.72 -6.16 10.39
CA LEU A 57 -10.17 -7.30 9.64
C LEU A 57 -9.91 -8.51 10.53
N ALA A 58 -9.40 -8.32 11.75
CA ALA A 58 -9.20 -9.42 12.69
C ALA A 58 -10.52 -10.12 13.05
N ASP A 59 -11.56 -9.34 13.35
CA ASP A 59 -12.90 -9.84 13.68
C ASP A 59 -13.54 -10.60 12.49
N GLU A 60 -13.54 -10.00 11.29
CA GLU A 60 -14.11 -10.62 10.09
C GLU A 60 -13.33 -11.87 9.61
N MET A 61 -12.03 -11.95 9.91
CA MET A 61 -11.23 -13.15 9.69
C MET A 61 -11.42 -14.20 10.80
N GLY A 62 -11.95 -13.82 11.96
CA GLY A 62 -12.06 -14.68 13.13
C GLY A 62 -10.71 -15.02 13.78
N VAL A 63 -9.78 -14.06 13.82
CA VAL A 63 -8.42 -14.22 14.36
C VAL A 63 -8.14 -13.23 15.49
N ASP A 64 -7.13 -13.52 16.31
CA ASP A 64 -6.73 -12.64 17.41
C ASP A 64 -6.13 -11.32 16.89
N LEU A 65 -6.50 -10.21 17.53
CA LEU A 65 -5.87 -8.91 17.38
C LEU A 65 -4.89 -8.69 18.54
N LEU A 66 -3.60 -8.65 18.23
CA LEU A 66 -2.50 -8.65 19.21
C LEU A 66 -1.67 -7.38 19.11
N GLN A 67 -1.18 -6.89 20.25
CA GLN A 67 -0.07 -5.93 20.31
C GLN A 67 1.25 -6.66 20.59
N GLY A 68 2.38 -5.99 20.35
CA GLY A 68 3.70 -6.60 20.57
C GLY A 68 3.93 -7.11 22.00
N SER A 69 3.27 -6.50 22.99
CA SER A 69 3.31 -6.94 24.40
C SER A 69 2.57 -8.24 24.69
N ASP A 70 1.66 -8.66 23.80
CA ASP A 70 0.87 -9.88 23.95
C ASP A 70 1.65 -11.12 23.45
N LEU A 71 2.70 -10.88 22.65
CA LEU A 71 3.59 -11.88 22.09
C LEU A 71 4.83 -12.07 22.98
N GLU A 72 5.32 -13.30 23.02
CA GLU A 72 6.58 -13.67 23.68
C GLU A 72 7.34 -14.62 22.76
N VAL A 73 8.65 -14.42 22.61
CA VAL A 73 9.53 -15.37 21.91
C VAL A 73 10.20 -16.27 22.95
N ARG A 74 9.86 -17.55 22.93
CA ARG A 74 10.38 -18.55 23.88
C ARG A 74 10.81 -19.81 23.14
N ASP A 75 12.03 -20.26 23.40
CA ASP A 75 12.64 -21.44 22.75
C ASP A 75 12.58 -21.36 21.21
N GLY A 76 12.78 -20.17 20.66
CA GLY A 76 12.74 -19.90 19.22
C GLY A 76 11.35 -19.87 18.59
N ARG A 77 10.27 -20.00 19.38
CA ARG A 77 8.88 -19.95 18.90
C ARG A 77 8.18 -18.69 19.39
N VAL A 78 7.24 -18.19 18.59
CA VAL A 78 6.35 -17.10 19.00
C VAL A 78 5.12 -17.68 19.67
N ILE A 79 4.82 -17.19 20.86
CA ILE A 79 3.68 -17.63 21.66
C ILE A 79 2.89 -16.42 22.17
N ILE A 80 1.61 -16.64 22.49
CA ILE A 80 0.75 -15.71 23.23
C ILE A 80 0.39 -16.28 24.59
N ARG A 81 0.11 -15.38 25.54
CA ARG A 81 -0.43 -15.75 26.86
C ARG A 81 -1.95 -15.69 26.82
N THR A 82 -2.58 -16.84 27.05
CA THR A 82 -4.02 -16.98 27.19
C THR A 82 -4.38 -17.33 28.64
N THR A 83 -5.66 -17.25 29.00
CA THR A 83 -6.14 -17.70 30.32
C THR A 83 -5.93 -19.20 30.56
N ALA A 84 -5.86 -20.00 29.49
CA ALA A 84 -5.67 -21.45 29.55
C ALA A 84 -4.19 -21.89 29.47
N GLY A 85 -3.25 -20.95 29.36
CA GLY A 85 -1.83 -21.22 29.16
C GLY A 85 -1.27 -20.51 27.93
N THR A 86 -0.18 -21.01 27.37
CA THR A 86 0.45 -20.40 26.18
C THR A 86 0.01 -21.09 24.91
N ALA A 87 -0.28 -20.33 23.86
CA ALA A 87 -0.57 -20.87 22.52
C ALA A 87 0.48 -20.38 21.50
N PRO A 88 0.88 -21.20 20.52
CA PRO A 88 1.78 -20.77 19.45
C PRO A 88 1.08 -19.80 18.51
N VAL A 89 1.84 -18.92 17.85
CA VAL A 89 1.38 -18.11 16.71
C VAL A 89 2.26 -18.44 15.51
N ASP A 90 1.65 -18.97 14.46
CA ASP A 90 2.37 -19.50 13.30
C ASP A 90 2.44 -18.47 12.17
N VAL A 91 1.44 -17.59 12.06
CA VAL A 91 1.38 -16.52 11.06
C VAL A 91 0.92 -15.21 11.70
N ILE A 92 1.66 -14.15 11.44
CA ILE A 92 1.32 -12.80 11.88
C ILE A 92 1.07 -11.92 10.66
N TYR A 93 -0.18 -11.50 10.46
CA TYR A 93 -0.52 -10.40 9.57
C TYR A 93 -0.19 -9.08 10.28
N ARG A 94 1.00 -8.54 9.99
CA ARG A 94 1.52 -7.36 10.67
C ARG A 94 0.96 -6.07 10.06
N ARG A 95 0.54 -5.17 10.94
CA ARG A 95 0.14 -3.78 10.65
C ARG A 95 1.10 -2.78 11.30
N VAL A 96 2.34 -3.22 11.49
CA VAL A 96 3.46 -2.51 12.11
C VAL A 96 4.61 -2.49 11.10
N ASP A 97 5.23 -1.33 10.90
CA ASP A 97 6.36 -1.15 9.99
C ASP A 97 7.62 -1.89 10.48
N ASP A 98 8.50 -2.26 9.55
CA ASP A 98 9.66 -3.13 9.80
C ASP A 98 10.52 -2.66 10.97
N GLU A 99 10.81 -1.36 11.02
CA GLU A 99 11.66 -0.73 12.03
C GLU A 99 11.17 -0.95 13.47
N PHE A 100 9.86 -1.13 13.64
CA PHE A 100 9.23 -1.27 14.95
C PHE A 100 8.94 -2.73 15.35
N LEU A 101 9.23 -3.72 14.50
CA LEU A 101 8.85 -5.12 14.73
C LEU A 101 9.64 -5.83 15.83
N ASP A 102 10.93 -5.52 15.98
CA ASP A 102 11.82 -6.21 16.91
C ASP A 102 12.90 -5.26 17.41
N PRO A 103 12.87 -4.84 18.69
CA PRO A 103 13.86 -3.92 19.24
C PRO A 103 15.27 -4.52 19.36
N LEU A 104 15.45 -5.84 19.24
CA LEU A 104 16.78 -6.45 19.22
C LEU A 104 17.45 -6.36 17.85
N SER A 105 16.66 -6.23 16.79
CA SER A 105 17.14 -6.26 15.39
C SER A 105 17.05 -4.90 14.69
N PHE A 106 16.08 -4.07 15.06
CA PHE A 106 15.76 -2.80 14.39
C PHE A 106 15.89 -1.61 15.36
N ASN A 107 14.80 -0.90 15.65
CA ASN A 107 14.81 0.23 16.56
C ASN A 107 14.73 -0.23 18.03
N PRO A 108 15.79 -0.03 18.84
CA PRO A 108 15.84 -0.50 20.23
C PRO A 108 14.85 0.22 21.15
N ASP A 109 14.37 1.40 20.76
CA ASP A 109 13.36 2.17 21.51
C ASP A 109 11.92 1.76 21.14
N SER A 110 11.74 0.83 20.20
CA SER A 110 10.41 0.36 19.81
C SER A 110 9.70 -0.38 20.95
N VAL A 111 8.45 0.01 21.18
CA VAL A 111 7.52 -0.66 22.10
C VAL A 111 6.35 -1.36 21.38
N LEU A 112 6.34 -1.33 20.04
CA LEU A 112 5.22 -1.84 19.24
C LEU A 112 5.40 -3.31 18.85
N GLY A 113 6.65 -3.76 18.75
CA GLY A 113 7.04 -5.11 18.38
C GLY A 113 7.38 -5.98 19.58
N THR A 114 8.08 -7.09 19.31
CA THR A 114 8.43 -8.10 20.32
C THR A 114 9.89 -8.50 20.19
N PRO A 115 10.69 -8.45 21.28
CA PRO A 115 12.09 -8.87 21.25
C PRO A 115 12.27 -10.29 20.68
N GLY A 116 13.13 -10.43 19.67
CA GLY A 116 13.47 -11.71 19.04
C GLY A 116 12.49 -12.20 17.98
N LEU A 117 11.44 -11.42 17.67
CA LEU A 117 10.45 -11.77 16.64
C LEU A 117 11.10 -11.94 15.27
N PHE A 118 12.09 -11.11 14.93
CA PHE A 118 12.74 -11.19 13.63
C PHE A 118 13.63 -12.43 13.51
N ASP A 119 14.29 -12.84 14.60
CA ASP A 119 15.06 -14.09 14.62
C ASP A 119 14.15 -15.31 14.51
N ALA A 120 12.99 -15.31 15.18
CA ALA A 120 11.98 -16.36 15.02
C ALA A 120 11.52 -16.46 13.55
N TYR A 121 11.24 -15.32 12.90
CA TYR A 121 10.91 -15.27 11.47
C TYR A 121 12.04 -15.83 10.60
N ARG A 122 13.29 -15.39 10.81
CA ARG A 122 14.46 -15.85 10.03
C ARG A 122 14.73 -17.35 10.18
N SER A 123 14.41 -17.92 11.34
CA SER A 123 14.53 -19.35 11.59
C SER A 123 13.39 -20.19 10.98
N GLY A 124 12.35 -19.54 10.44
CA GLY A 124 11.15 -20.20 9.91
C GLY A 124 10.14 -20.63 10.98
N ALA A 125 10.27 -20.16 12.22
CA ALA A 125 9.37 -20.52 13.31
C ALA A 125 8.04 -19.74 13.30
N VAL A 126 7.97 -18.64 12.55
CA VAL A 126 6.75 -17.84 12.32
C VAL A 126 6.81 -17.22 10.93
N MET A 127 5.65 -17.09 10.29
CA MET A 127 5.52 -16.31 9.05
C MET A 127 5.06 -14.89 9.37
N LEU A 128 5.73 -13.90 8.77
CA LEU A 128 5.30 -12.50 8.81
C LEU A 128 4.71 -12.09 7.46
N ALA A 129 3.49 -11.54 7.48
CA ALA A 129 2.79 -11.05 6.29
C ALA A 129 2.44 -9.56 6.45
N ASN A 130 2.87 -8.64 5.58
CA ASN A 130 3.84 -8.85 4.49
C ASN A 130 5.25 -9.12 5.03
N ALA A 131 6.11 -9.75 4.23
CA ALA A 131 7.48 -10.04 4.65
C ALA A 131 8.27 -8.76 4.99
N PRO A 132 9.10 -8.75 6.05
CA PRO A 132 10.09 -7.69 6.27
C PRO A 132 10.99 -7.52 5.03
N GLY A 133 11.30 -6.28 4.66
CA GLY A 133 12.08 -5.92 3.48
C GLY A 133 11.27 -5.75 2.20
N ALA A 134 9.97 -6.07 2.18
CA ALA A 134 9.11 -5.92 0.99
C ALA A 134 9.03 -4.47 0.48
N GLY A 135 9.34 -3.47 1.32
CA GLY A 135 9.36 -2.06 0.95
C GLY A 135 10.29 -1.71 -0.21
N ILE A 136 11.34 -2.51 -0.47
CA ILE A 136 12.21 -2.29 -1.64
C ILE A 136 11.46 -2.41 -2.96
N ALA A 137 10.44 -3.28 -3.04
CA ALA A 137 9.69 -3.52 -4.27
C ALA A 137 8.72 -2.38 -4.62
N ASP A 138 8.33 -1.56 -3.64
CA ASP A 138 7.46 -0.38 -3.82
C ASP A 138 8.26 0.93 -3.79
N ASP A 139 9.59 0.85 -3.83
CA ASP A 139 10.43 2.05 -3.90
C ASP A 139 10.26 2.77 -5.25
N LYS A 140 10.25 4.10 -5.23
CA LYS A 140 10.02 4.91 -6.44
C LYS A 140 11.09 4.72 -7.52
N ALA A 141 12.33 4.39 -7.13
CA ALA A 141 13.39 4.09 -8.08
C ALA A 141 13.15 2.73 -8.75
N ILE A 142 12.74 1.73 -7.96
CA ILE A 142 12.40 0.38 -8.47
C ILE A 142 11.15 0.42 -9.35
N TYR A 143 10.15 1.25 -9.02
CA TYR A 143 8.96 1.44 -9.84
C TYR A 143 9.29 1.74 -11.31
N ALA A 144 10.33 2.54 -11.57
CA ALA A 144 10.73 2.90 -12.94
C ALA A 144 11.27 1.71 -13.75
N TYR A 145 11.59 0.57 -13.12
CA TYR A 145 12.05 -0.66 -13.75
C TYR A 145 10.96 -1.74 -13.82
N MET A 146 9.73 -1.47 -13.35
CA MET A 146 8.68 -2.50 -13.28
C MET A 146 8.35 -3.15 -14.64
N PRO A 147 8.29 -2.40 -15.76
CA PRO A 147 8.12 -3.02 -17.08
C PRO A 147 9.20 -4.05 -17.41
N GLU A 148 10.47 -3.70 -17.18
CA GLU A 148 11.61 -4.57 -17.42
C GLU A 148 11.66 -5.75 -16.45
N ILE A 149 11.24 -5.56 -15.20
CA ILE A 149 11.09 -6.61 -14.20
C ILE A 149 10.04 -7.62 -14.67
N ILE A 150 8.87 -7.17 -15.14
CA ILE A 150 7.80 -8.04 -15.65
C ILE A 150 8.31 -8.82 -16.87
N GLU A 151 8.95 -8.15 -17.83
CA GLU A 151 9.50 -8.81 -19.01
C GLU A 151 10.59 -9.83 -18.64
N PHE A 152 11.46 -9.51 -17.68
CA PHE A 152 12.54 -10.40 -17.24
C PHE A 152 12.02 -11.67 -16.55
N TYR A 153 11.07 -11.55 -15.62
CA TYR A 153 10.57 -12.69 -14.84
C TYR A 153 9.47 -13.48 -15.55
N MET A 154 8.63 -12.82 -16.35
CA MET A 154 7.46 -13.45 -16.98
C MET A 154 7.66 -13.70 -18.48
N GLY A 155 8.62 -13.05 -19.13
CA GLY A 155 8.77 -13.10 -20.59
C GLY A 155 7.64 -12.41 -21.36
N GLU A 156 6.81 -11.63 -20.65
CA GLU A 156 5.60 -10.99 -21.17
C GLU A 156 5.70 -9.48 -21.04
N LYS A 157 5.03 -8.75 -21.94
CA LYS A 157 4.87 -7.30 -21.80
C LYS A 157 3.86 -6.97 -20.69
N PRO A 158 4.06 -5.90 -19.92
CA PRO A 158 3.11 -5.49 -18.91
C PRO A 158 1.74 -5.16 -19.52
N LEU A 159 0.68 -5.74 -18.95
CA LEU A 159 -0.71 -5.45 -19.35
C LEU A 159 -1.17 -4.07 -18.87
N LEU A 160 -0.65 -3.63 -17.72
CA LEU A 160 -0.88 -2.30 -17.16
C LEU A 160 0.40 -1.49 -17.34
N GLU A 161 0.32 -0.43 -18.12
CA GLU A 161 1.47 0.43 -18.38
C GLU A 161 1.81 1.27 -17.14
N ASN A 162 3.11 1.36 -16.85
CA ASN A 162 3.60 2.33 -15.90
C ASN A 162 3.46 3.75 -16.46
N ILE A 163 3.34 4.71 -15.55
CA ILE A 163 3.48 6.11 -15.93
C ILE A 163 4.93 6.32 -16.41
N PRO A 164 5.15 6.92 -17.60
CA PRO A 164 6.49 7.25 -18.06
C PRO A 164 7.24 8.02 -16.98
N THR A 165 8.36 7.47 -16.53
CA THR A 165 9.11 7.97 -15.38
C THR A 165 10.58 8.16 -15.76
N TRP A 166 11.03 9.40 -15.78
CA TRP A 166 12.43 9.75 -16.04
C TRP A 166 13.22 9.74 -14.73
N ARG A 167 14.22 8.85 -14.65
CA ARG A 167 15.16 8.77 -13.53
C ARG A 167 16.20 9.87 -13.68
N CYS A 168 16.18 10.87 -12.82
CA CYS A 168 17.08 12.02 -12.95
C CYS A 168 18.54 11.65 -12.64
N SER A 169 18.81 10.49 -12.04
CA SER A 169 20.17 9.93 -11.93
C SER A 169 20.84 9.66 -13.28
N GLU A 170 20.07 9.44 -14.33
CA GLU A 170 20.58 9.18 -15.68
C GLU A 170 20.81 10.52 -16.42
N PRO A 171 22.01 10.78 -16.98
CA PRO A 171 22.35 12.07 -17.58
C PRO A 171 21.39 12.53 -18.68
N ASP A 172 20.98 11.62 -19.56
CA ASP A 172 20.08 11.93 -20.68
C ASP A 172 18.67 12.29 -20.19
N ASN A 173 18.16 11.56 -19.20
CA ASN A 173 16.90 11.87 -18.54
C ASN A 173 16.96 13.22 -17.81
N LEU A 174 18.05 13.50 -17.09
CA LEU A 174 18.23 14.76 -16.39
C LEU A 174 18.22 15.94 -17.37
N ALA A 175 18.91 15.82 -18.51
CA ALA A 175 18.93 16.83 -19.55
C ALA A 175 17.50 17.09 -20.08
N TYR A 176 16.77 16.02 -20.41
CA TYR A 176 15.38 16.12 -20.86
C TYR A 176 14.48 16.80 -19.81
N VAL A 177 14.55 16.36 -18.55
CA VAL A 177 13.73 16.88 -17.46
C VAL A 177 14.02 18.36 -17.20
N LEU A 178 15.28 18.79 -17.25
CA LEU A 178 15.65 20.20 -17.07
C LEU A 178 15.13 21.09 -18.20
N GLU A 179 15.15 20.59 -19.45
CA GLU A 179 14.63 21.31 -20.61
C GLU A 179 13.09 21.43 -20.56
N HIS A 180 12.40 20.39 -20.07
CA HIS A 180 10.94 20.29 -20.08
C HIS A 180 10.32 20.49 -18.69
N LEU A 181 11.04 21.11 -17.76
CA LEU A 181 10.67 21.18 -16.33
C LEU A 181 9.30 21.84 -16.10
N ALA A 182 8.88 22.74 -17.00
CA ALA A 182 7.59 23.43 -16.95
C ALA A 182 6.39 22.53 -17.30
N ASP A 183 6.60 21.38 -17.93
CA ASP A 183 5.52 20.47 -18.38
C ASP A 183 5.41 19.21 -17.50
N LEU A 184 6.41 19.00 -16.64
CA LEU A 184 6.58 17.78 -15.86
C LEU A 184 6.23 17.98 -14.38
N VAL A 185 5.99 16.86 -13.70
CA VAL A 185 5.91 16.78 -12.24
C VAL A 185 7.18 16.08 -11.74
N VAL A 186 7.97 16.75 -10.90
CA VAL A 186 9.20 16.18 -10.33
C VAL A 186 8.99 15.89 -8.86
N LYS A 187 9.40 14.70 -8.40
CA LYS A 187 9.19 14.20 -7.03
C LYS A 187 10.48 13.63 -6.47
N GLU A 188 10.67 13.74 -5.16
CA GLU A 188 11.76 13.05 -4.47
C GLU A 188 11.51 11.53 -4.42
N VAL A 189 12.57 10.73 -4.56
CA VAL A 189 12.54 9.26 -4.50
C VAL A 189 12.13 8.84 -3.09
N HIS A 190 12.84 9.32 -2.07
CA HIS A 190 12.56 9.06 -0.66
C HIS A 190 11.69 10.19 -0.08
N GLY A 191 10.39 9.94 0.08
CA GLY A 191 9.47 10.92 0.66
C GLY A 191 8.00 10.54 0.54
N SER A 192 7.22 10.84 1.57
CA SER A 192 5.78 10.63 1.65
C SER A 192 5.03 11.97 1.71
N GLY A 193 3.74 11.98 1.34
CA GLY A 193 2.85 13.13 1.58
C GLY A 193 3.01 14.34 0.65
N GLY A 194 3.73 14.23 -0.47
CA GLY A 194 3.83 15.31 -1.48
C GLY A 194 4.82 16.44 -1.15
N TYR A 195 5.57 16.31 -0.05
CA TYR A 195 6.73 17.18 0.21
C TYR A 195 7.85 16.88 -0.81
N GLY A 196 8.62 17.91 -1.19
CA GLY A 196 9.70 17.76 -2.17
C GLY A 196 9.26 17.64 -3.65
N MET A 197 8.02 18.04 -3.97
CA MET A 197 7.45 17.94 -5.32
C MET A 197 7.37 19.30 -6.03
N LEU A 198 7.64 19.32 -7.33
CA LEU A 198 7.38 20.42 -8.26
C LEU A 198 6.26 20.00 -9.22
N VAL A 199 5.25 20.85 -9.41
CA VAL A 199 4.24 20.71 -10.47
C VAL A 199 4.52 21.78 -11.51
N GLY A 200 5.28 21.43 -12.56
CA GLY A 200 5.78 22.35 -13.58
C GLY A 200 4.71 23.31 -14.12
N PRO A 201 3.54 22.82 -14.56
CA PRO A 201 2.52 23.68 -15.17
C PRO A 201 1.89 24.69 -14.22
N ALA A 202 1.99 24.46 -12.91
CA ALA A 202 1.48 25.34 -11.87
C ALA A 202 2.57 26.19 -11.20
N ALA A 203 3.84 26.00 -11.58
CA ALA A 203 4.98 26.67 -10.96
C ALA A 203 5.31 27.98 -11.68
N SER A 204 5.70 28.99 -10.90
CA SER A 204 6.25 30.23 -11.44
C SER A 204 7.66 30.01 -12.00
N LYS A 205 8.10 30.92 -12.89
CA LYS A 205 9.49 30.91 -13.42
C LYS A 205 10.56 30.91 -12.32
N ARG A 206 10.27 31.59 -11.19
CA ARG A 206 11.18 31.64 -10.04
C ARG A 206 11.30 30.28 -9.35
N GLU A 207 10.19 29.59 -9.18
CA GLU A 207 10.14 28.25 -8.58
C GLU A 207 10.82 27.23 -9.48
N LEU A 208 10.56 27.26 -10.79
CA LEU A 208 11.23 26.42 -11.77
C LEU A 208 12.76 26.58 -11.72
N ALA A 209 13.25 27.83 -11.71
CA ALA A 209 14.69 28.09 -11.64
C ALA A 209 15.32 27.64 -10.31
N ALA A 210 14.60 27.79 -9.20
CA ALA A 210 15.06 27.32 -7.90
C ALA A 210 15.10 25.78 -7.84
N PHE A 211 14.06 25.12 -8.36
CA PHE A 211 13.97 23.67 -8.37
C PHE A 211 14.97 23.04 -9.33
N SER A 212 15.23 23.66 -10.49
CA SER A 212 16.27 23.23 -11.43
C SER A 212 17.65 23.16 -10.76
N ARG A 213 18.05 24.18 -9.97
CA ARG A 213 19.30 24.14 -9.19
C ARG A 213 19.29 23.04 -8.13
N LYS A 214 18.16 22.84 -7.45
CA LYS A 214 18.00 21.78 -6.43
C LYS A 214 18.15 20.39 -7.05
N LEU A 215 17.55 20.19 -8.23
CA LEU A 215 17.59 18.95 -9.00
C LEU A 215 19.01 18.64 -9.48
N GLN A 216 19.71 19.63 -10.05
CA GLN A 216 21.11 19.46 -10.49
C GLN A 216 22.07 19.15 -9.34
N ALA A 217 21.82 19.67 -8.14
CA ALA A 217 22.68 19.46 -6.98
C ALA A 217 22.61 18.03 -6.43
N ASN A 218 21.46 17.34 -6.58
CA ASN A 218 21.29 15.97 -6.12
C ASN A 218 20.32 15.18 -7.03
N PRO A 219 20.71 14.89 -8.28
CA PRO A 219 19.78 14.37 -9.29
C PRO A 219 19.28 12.96 -8.99
N SER A 220 20.08 12.13 -8.31
CA SER A 220 19.67 10.77 -7.93
C SER A 220 18.52 10.72 -6.94
N ASN A 221 18.24 11.82 -6.24
CA ASN A 221 17.12 11.88 -5.31
C ASN A 221 15.78 12.21 -5.99
N TYR A 222 15.72 12.32 -7.32
CA TYR A 222 14.50 12.74 -8.03
C TYR A 222 14.11 11.83 -9.19
N VAL A 223 12.80 11.76 -9.41
CA VAL A 223 12.18 11.22 -10.61
C VAL A 223 11.19 12.25 -11.17
N ALA A 224 11.01 12.27 -12.49
CA ALA A 224 10.03 13.11 -13.16
C ALA A 224 8.99 12.28 -13.91
N GLN A 225 7.77 12.79 -13.99
CA GLN A 225 6.63 12.16 -14.65
C GLN A 225 5.85 13.21 -15.45
N PRO A 226 5.14 12.82 -16.52
CA PRO A 226 4.28 13.75 -17.24
C PRO A 226 3.13 14.21 -16.33
N THR A 227 2.61 15.39 -16.60
CA THR A 227 1.37 15.83 -15.95
C THR A 227 0.21 14.98 -16.47
N LEU A 228 -0.36 14.14 -15.61
CA LEU A 228 -1.41 13.20 -16.00
C LEU A 228 -2.79 13.86 -16.06
N ALA A 229 -3.49 13.60 -17.17
CA ALA A 229 -4.92 13.86 -17.26
C ALA A 229 -5.69 12.73 -16.56
N LEU A 230 -5.89 12.86 -15.25
CA LEU A 230 -6.67 11.87 -14.48
C LEU A 230 -8.11 11.81 -14.99
N SER A 231 -8.64 10.59 -15.11
CA SER A 231 -10.05 10.35 -15.40
C SER A 231 -10.94 11.00 -14.34
N THR A 232 -12.22 11.20 -14.68
CA THR A 232 -13.17 11.86 -13.77
C THR A 232 -14.47 11.09 -13.62
N VAL A 233 -15.07 11.22 -12.45
CA VAL A 233 -16.38 10.65 -12.10
C VAL A 233 -17.34 11.75 -11.66
N PRO A 234 -18.66 11.56 -11.83
CA PRO A 234 -19.65 12.53 -11.35
C PRO A 234 -19.75 12.49 -9.81
N VAL A 235 -19.62 13.66 -9.17
CA VAL A 235 -19.80 13.86 -7.74
C VAL A 235 -20.93 14.84 -7.50
N LEU A 236 -21.80 14.54 -6.53
CA LEU A 236 -22.85 15.46 -6.13
C LEU A 236 -22.25 16.64 -5.34
N THR A 237 -22.49 17.85 -5.84
CA THR A 237 -22.08 19.10 -5.19
C THR A 237 -23.31 19.97 -4.89
N LYS A 238 -23.12 21.06 -4.15
CA LYS A 238 -24.21 22.04 -3.90
C LYS A 238 -24.84 22.60 -5.19
N ALA A 239 -24.07 22.64 -6.29
CA ALA A 239 -24.53 23.13 -7.59
C ALA A 239 -25.05 22.02 -8.53
N GLY A 240 -25.19 20.78 -8.03
CA GLY A 240 -25.54 19.60 -8.83
C GLY A 240 -24.35 18.67 -9.10
N LEU A 241 -24.51 17.76 -10.07
CA LEU A 241 -23.46 16.81 -10.45
C LEU A 241 -22.31 17.53 -11.16
N ALA A 242 -21.09 17.30 -10.70
CA ALA A 242 -19.88 17.83 -11.31
C ALA A 242 -18.79 16.78 -11.43
N SER A 243 -18.02 16.85 -12.51
CA SER A 243 -16.87 15.98 -12.74
C SER A 243 -15.75 16.26 -11.72
N ARG A 244 -15.16 15.20 -11.16
CA ARG A 244 -14.02 15.23 -10.24
C ARG A 244 -13.03 14.10 -10.53
N HIS A 245 -11.74 14.37 -10.35
CA HIS A 245 -10.69 13.37 -10.56
C HIS A 245 -10.79 12.22 -9.58
N VAL A 246 -10.47 11.02 -10.06
CA VAL A 246 -10.62 9.77 -9.33
C VAL A 246 -9.35 8.94 -9.43
N ASP A 247 -9.07 8.14 -8.40
CA ASP A 247 -8.17 6.99 -8.51
C ASP A 247 -8.81 5.73 -7.92
N LEU A 248 -8.26 4.58 -8.31
CA LEU A 248 -8.73 3.27 -7.88
C LEU A 248 -7.56 2.49 -7.27
N ARG A 249 -7.77 1.97 -6.06
CA ARG A 249 -6.84 1.07 -5.39
C ARG A 249 -7.48 -0.32 -5.21
N PRO A 250 -7.23 -1.27 -6.13
CA PRO A 250 -7.59 -2.66 -5.92
C PRO A 250 -6.64 -3.32 -4.91
N PHE A 251 -7.05 -4.47 -4.37
CA PHE A 251 -6.24 -5.29 -3.48
C PHE A 251 -6.03 -6.67 -4.08
N VAL A 252 -4.77 -7.05 -4.23
CA VAL A 252 -4.33 -8.33 -4.78
C VAL A 252 -3.80 -9.20 -3.64
N LEU A 253 -4.38 -10.38 -3.47
CA LEU A 253 -3.95 -11.38 -2.50
C LEU A 253 -3.15 -12.44 -3.23
N VAL A 254 -1.92 -12.69 -2.78
CA VAL A 254 -1.00 -13.66 -3.38
C VAL A 254 -0.72 -14.76 -2.37
N SER A 255 -0.83 -16.00 -2.79
CA SER A 255 -0.42 -17.18 -2.01
C SER A 255 0.23 -18.22 -2.94
N PRO A 256 0.87 -19.27 -2.40
CA PRO A 256 1.42 -20.36 -3.22
C PRO A 256 0.37 -21.05 -4.12
N ASN A 257 -0.91 -21.00 -3.74
CA ASN A 257 -2.00 -21.62 -4.47
C ASN A 257 -2.63 -20.69 -5.53
N GLY A 258 -2.15 -19.45 -5.67
CA GLY A 258 -2.54 -18.56 -6.75
C GLY A 258 -2.77 -17.11 -6.32
N ILE A 259 -3.31 -16.33 -7.27
CA ILE A 259 -3.57 -14.90 -7.12
C ILE A 259 -5.08 -14.67 -7.08
N ARG A 260 -5.54 -13.86 -6.13
CA ARG A 260 -6.96 -13.47 -6.00
C ARG A 260 -7.06 -11.96 -6.02
N VAL A 261 -7.94 -11.44 -6.87
CA VAL A 261 -8.22 -10.01 -6.98
C VAL A 261 -9.66 -9.79 -6.55
N THR A 262 -9.88 -8.88 -5.62
CA THR A 262 -11.24 -8.53 -5.20
C THR A 262 -11.95 -7.81 -6.36
N PRO A 263 -13.20 -8.16 -6.70
CA PRO A 263 -13.96 -7.48 -7.75
C PRO A 263 -14.48 -6.12 -7.23
N GLY A 264 -13.55 -5.24 -6.88
CA GLY A 264 -13.79 -3.94 -6.26
C GLY A 264 -12.47 -3.28 -5.85
N GLY A 265 -12.56 -2.31 -4.95
CA GLY A 265 -11.40 -1.59 -4.43
C GLY A 265 -11.78 -0.27 -3.81
N LEU A 266 -10.78 0.40 -3.23
CA LEU A 266 -10.95 1.73 -2.68
C LEU A 266 -10.88 2.75 -3.81
N THR A 267 -12.03 3.31 -4.19
CA THR A 267 -12.09 4.47 -5.08
C THR A 267 -12.00 5.76 -4.27
N ARG A 268 -11.04 6.63 -4.58
CA ARG A 268 -10.90 7.94 -3.95
C ARG A 268 -11.15 9.05 -4.96
N VAL A 269 -11.72 10.15 -4.49
CA VAL A 269 -12.17 11.26 -5.33
C VAL A 269 -11.70 12.59 -4.78
N ALA A 270 -11.12 13.42 -5.65
CA ALA A 270 -10.72 14.78 -5.29
C ALA A 270 -11.96 15.68 -5.25
N LEU A 271 -12.46 16.03 -4.05
CA LEU A 271 -13.72 16.77 -3.92
C LEU A 271 -13.62 18.24 -4.38
N LYS A 272 -12.44 18.84 -4.23
CA LYS A 272 -12.18 20.23 -4.64
C LYS A 272 -12.09 20.33 -6.17
N LYS A 273 -12.80 21.31 -6.75
CA LYS A 273 -12.78 21.57 -8.20
C LYS A 273 -11.35 21.77 -8.70
N GLY A 274 -10.95 21.02 -9.72
CA GLY A 274 -9.63 21.09 -10.35
C GLY A 274 -8.47 20.53 -9.52
N SER A 275 -8.75 19.94 -8.36
CA SER A 275 -7.72 19.30 -7.53
C SER A 275 -7.41 17.90 -8.06
N LEU A 276 -6.12 17.56 -8.11
CA LEU A 276 -5.64 16.19 -8.35
C LEU A 276 -5.40 15.42 -7.03
N VAL A 277 -5.56 16.10 -5.89
CA VAL A 277 -5.36 15.51 -4.57
C VAL A 277 -6.59 14.72 -4.16
N VAL A 278 -6.46 13.39 -4.18
CA VAL A 278 -7.48 12.41 -3.79
C VAL A 278 -7.27 11.86 -2.36
N ASN A 279 -6.18 12.22 -1.69
CA ASN A 279 -5.87 11.69 -0.36
C ASN A 279 -6.87 12.19 0.69
N SER A 280 -7.42 11.28 1.49
CA SER A 280 -8.42 11.57 2.52
C SER A 280 -7.92 12.55 3.57
N SER A 281 -6.63 12.49 3.93
CA SER A 281 -6.00 13.44 4.87
C SER A 281 -5.97 14.88 4.37
N GLN A 282 -6.22 15.12 3.08
CA GLN A 282 -6.23 16.43 2.43
C GLN A 282 -7.60 16.75 1.80
N GLY A 283 -8.68 16.13 2.29
CA GLY A 283 -10.06 16.42 1.86
C GLY A 283 -10.52 15.61 0.64
N GLY A 284 -9.87 14.49 0.34
CA GLY A 284 -10.40 13.47 -0.57
C GLY A 284 -11.61 12.74 0.02
N GLY A 285 -12.56 12.39 -0.83
CA GLY A 285 -13.70 11.52 -0.49
C GLY A 285 -13.53 10.12 -1.05
N THR A 286 -14.45 9.22 -0.71
CA THR A 286 -14.50 7.86 -1.25
C THR A 286 -15.78 7.62 -2.05
N LYS A 287 -15.73 6.64 -2.96
CA LYS A 287 -16.89 6.11 -3.68
C LYS A 287 -16.86 4.59 -3.65
N ASP A 288 -18.04 3.99 -3.77
CA ASP A 288 -18.18 2.58 -4.05
C ASP A 288 -17.66 2.26 -5.47
N THR A 289 -17.07 1.09 -5.64
CA THR A 289 -16.51 0.59 -6.91
C THR A 289 -17.31 -0.64 -7.34
N TRP A 290 -18.16 -0.49 -8.35
CA TRP A 290 -18.94 -1.61 -8.85
C TRP A 290 -18.23 -2.29 -10.01
N VAL A 291 -17.93 -3.57 -9.83
CA VAL A 291 -17.55 -4.48 -10.90
C VAL A 291 -18.78 -5.29 -11.29
N LEU A 292 -19.13 -5.24 -12.57
CA LEU A 292 -20.30 -5.96 -13.08
C LEU A 292 -19.93 -7.42 -13.40
N GLU A 293 -20.90 -8.32 -13.28
CA GLU A 293 -20.79 -9.66 -13.86
C GLU A 293 -20.70 -9.58 -15.40
N ALA A 294 -19.92 -10.47 -15.99
CA ALA A 294 -19.74 -10.56 -17.44
C ALA A 294 -20.95 -11.22 -18.14
#